data_AF-M0C443-F1
#
_entry.id   AF-M0C443-F1
#
_cell.length_a   1.000
_cell.length_b   1.000
_cell.length_c   1.000
_cell.angle_alpha   90.00
_cell.angle_beta   90.00
_cell.angle_gamma   90.00
#
_symmetry.space_group_name_H-M   'P 1'
#
loop_
_entity.id
_entity.type
_entity.pdbx_description
1 polymer ?
#
loop_
_entity_poly.entity_id
_entity_poly.type
_entity_poly.pdbx_seq_one_letter_code
_entity_poly.pdbx_strand_id
1 'polypeptide(L)'
;MNGTPSDGIVGGGNKREADAFNVRMRASAGDEHVSGAETIVVHDGSGDTEDVVASVAESMVERALKHPRGDPDDVTVTVERLSRQLRRVEALPVVTVDVADADEGRRVAQELLARAGVEDDIQTCGFDVIEGDTARRGAALIDATDGSRLDPKPARGVRATHIGTSDACRDALEALITEHGVTSAETVREAVVLATAIAHAPGTRAELCWSDDPDYDAGYVATPDAYYRFPALKPESATEGGRAIFVAPDAPVDEVIDCLETQPVLVNGVSGGRKITADMLFGDDGFT
;
A
#
# COMPACT_ATOMS: atom_id res chain seq x y z
N MET A 1 -7.70 -51.70 35.40
CA MET A 1 -7.11 -50.35 35.48
C MET A 1 -6.60 -49.99 34.10
N ASN A 2 -7.17 -48.91 33.57
CA ASN A 2 -6.70 -48.03 32.51
C ASN A 2 -6.54 -48.62 31.10
N GLY A 3 -7.67 -48.75 30.40
CA GLY A 3 -7.73 -48.56 28.96
C GLY A 3 -7.64 -47.07 28.66
N THR A 4 -6.64 -46.68 27.89
CA THR A 4 -6.47 -45.34 27.29
C THR A 4 -7.46 -45.19 26.13
N PRO A 5 -8.34 -44.17 26.15
CA PRO A 5 -9.12 -43.82 24.97
C PRO A 5 -8.20 -43.13 23.96
N SER A 6 -8.32 -43.55 22.71
CA SER A 6 -7.81 -42.85 21.54
C SER A 6 -8.51 -41.51 21.41
N ASP A 7 -7.85 -40.42 21.78
CA ASP A 7 -8.30 -39.09 21.40
C ASP A 7 -8.04 -38.90 19.91
N GLY A 8 -9.13 -39.00 19.15
CA GLY A 8 -9.18 -38.59 17.77
C GLY A 8 -8.86 -37.10 17.70
N ILE A 9 -7.72 -36.78 17.10
CA ILE A 9 -7.44 -35.44 16.61
C ILE A 9 -8.45 -35.21 15.49
N VAL A 10 -9.55 -34.54 15.84
CA VAL A 10 -10.46 -33.93 14.88
C VAL A 10 -9.66 -32.82 14.21
N GLY A 11 -9.04 -33.16 13.08
CA GLY A 11 -8.50 -32.21 12.12
C GLY A 11 -9.64 -31.39 11.54
N GLY A 12 -10.12 -30.41 12.30
CA GLY A 12 -10.94 -29.30 11.82
C GLY A 12 -10.07 -28.35 11.02
N GLY A 13 -9.49 -28.84 9.93
CA GLY A 13 -8.83 -27.98 8.94
C GLY A 13 -9.87 -27.00 8.40
N ASN A 14 -9.54 -25.72 8.47
CA ASN A 14 -10.35 -24.56 8.12
C ASN A 14 -10.71 -24.56 6.62
N LYS A 15 -11.61 -25.45 6.18
CA LYS A 15 -12.02 -25.60 4.77
C LYS A 15 -12.71 -24.36 4.19
N ARG A 16 -13.08 -23.40 5.03
CA ARG A 16 -13.88 -22.20 4.64
C ARG A 16 -13.04 -20.99 4.25
N GLU A 17 -11.74 -21.00 4.53
CA GLU A 17 -10.83 -19.90 4.14
C GLU A 17 -10.32 -20.06 2.69
N ALA A 18 -10.66 -21.18 2.03
CA ALA A 18 -10.24 -21.54 0.68
C ALA A 18 -11.07 -20.88 -0.44
N ASP A 19 -12.09 -20.09 -0.10
CA ASP A 19 -13.00 -19.41 -1.04
C ASP A 19 -12.81 -17.90 -0.98
N ALA A 20 -11.60 -17.44 -1.36
CA ALA A 20 -11.33 -16.03 -1.57
C ALA A 20 -10.81 -15.78 -2.98
N PHE A 21 -11.15 -14.63 -3.54
CA PHE A 21 -10.77 -14.22 -4.88
C PHE A 21 -10.05 -12.88 -4.82
N ASN A 22 -8.93 -12.78 -5.53
CA ASN A 22 -8.36 -11.50 -5.90
C ASN A 22 -9.06 -11.00 -7.16
N VAL A 23 -9.59 -9.78 -7.12
CA VAL A 23 -10.22 -9.11 -8.25
C VAL A 23 -9.44 -7.85 -8.52
N ARG A 24 -8.91 -7.71 -9.73
CA ARG A 24 -8.03 -6.61 -10.12
C ARG A 24 -8.40 -6.07 -11.48
N MET A 25 -8.35 -4.77 -11.62
CA MET A 25 -8.62 -4.06 -12.85
C MET A 25 -7.44 -3.17 -13.24
N ARG A 26 -7.18 -3.10 -14.54
CA ARG A 26 -6.32 -2.10 -15.17
C ARG A 26 -7.03 -1.52 -16.39
N ALA A 27 -6.91 -0.21 -16.54
CA ALA A 27 -7.36 0.54 -17.71
C ALA A 27 -6.22 1.40 -18.28
N SER A 28 -6.12 1.47 -19.61
CA SER A 28 -5.16 2.30 -20.34
C SER A 28 -5.76 2.93 -21.59
N ALA A 29 -5.12 4.02 -22.05
CA ALA A 29 -5.35 4.64 -23.35
C ALA A 29 -4.02 4.65 -24.11
N GLY A 30 -3.89 3.81 -25.14
CA GLY A 30 -2.59 3.49 -25.75
C GLY A 30 -1.62 2.92 -24.70
N ASP A 31 -0.47 3.58 -24.53
CA ASP A 31 0.56 3.18 -23.54
C ASP A 31 0.40 3.85 -22.16
N GLU A 32 -0.57 4.76 -22.01
CA GLU A 32 -0.76 5.56 -20.79
C GLU A 32 -1.72 4.89 -19.80
N HIS A 33 -1.42 4.99 -18.51
CA HIS A 33 -2.27 4.46 -17.45
C HIS A 33 -3.44 5.42 -17.16
N VAL A 34 -4.67 4.89 -17.21
CA VAL A 34 -5.88 5.66 -16.91
C VAL A 34 -6.38 5.37 -15.50
N SER A 35 -6.58 4.09 -15.16
CA SER A 35 -7.10 3.66 -13.86
C SER A 35 -6.62 2.26 -13.47
N GLY A 36 -6.60 1.99 -12.18
CA GLY A 36 -6.32 0.67 -11.61
C GLY A 36 -7.05 0.50 -10.28
N ALA A 37 -7.41 -0.74 -9.96
CA ALA A 37 -8.00 -1.09 -8.67
C ALA A 37 -7.73 -2.56 -8.36
N GLU A 38 -7.67 -2.91 -7.08
CA GLU A 38 -7.52 -4.29 -6.63
C GLU A 38 -8.25 -4.47 -5.29
N THR A 39 -8.88 -5.62 -5.10
CA THR A 39 -9.47 -6.01 -3.82
C THR A 39 -9.53 -7.53 -3.68
N ILE A 40 -9.65 -7.99 -2.44
CA ILE A 40 -9.85 -9.41 -2.12
C ILE A 40 -11.27 -9.60 -1.62
N VAL A 41 -12.04 -10.42 -2.33
CA VAL A 41 -13.37 -10.87 -1.90
C VAL A 41 -13.20 -12.17 -1.11
N VAL A 42 -13.62 -12.18 0.15
CA VAL A 42 -13.55 -13.35 1.03
C VAL A 42 -14.95 -13.89 1.26
N HIS A 43 -15.13 -15.20 1.18
CA HIS A 43 -16.37 -15.84 1.62
C HIS A 43 -16.57 -15.66 3.13
N ASP A 44 -17.61 -14.93 3.52
CA ASP A 44 -17.93 -14.65 4.93
C ASP A 44 -18.97 -15.63 5.52
N GLY A 45 -19.41 -16.62 4.74
CA GLY A 45 -20.45 -17.58 5.12
C GLY A 45 -21.88 -17.09 4.87
N SER A 46 -22.06 -15.91 4.26
CA SER A 46 -23.35 -15.35 3.87
C SER A 46 -23.39 -15.04 2.36
N GLY A 47 -24.38 -15.59 1.66
CA GLY A 47 -24.56 -15.40 0.22
C GLY A 47 -23.56 -16.16 -0.67
N ASP A 48 -23.74 -15.98 -1.98
CA ASP A 48 -22.92 -16.60 -3.01
C ASP A 48 -21.73 -15.67 -3.32
N THR A 49 -20.50 -16.09 -3.01
CA THR A 49 -19.28 -15.30 -3.23
C THR A 49 -19.09 -14.93 -4.69
N GLU A 50 -19.55 -15.78 -5.60
CA GLU A 50 -19.54 -15.54 -7.03
C GLU A 50 -20.33 -14.28 -7.43
N ASP A 51 -21.47 -14.01 -6.78
CA ASP A 51 -22.28 -12.81 -7.06
C ASP A 51 -21.56 -11.55 -6.58
N VAL A 52 -20.92 -11.62 -5.41
CA VAL A 52 -20.10 -10.52 -4.88
C VAL A 52 -18.91 -10.25 -5.81
N VAL A 53 -18.21 -11.29 -6.26
CA VAL A 53 -17.12 -11.18 -7.22
C VAL A 53 -17.60 -10.55 -8.53
N ALA A 54 -18.76 -10.97 -9.05
CA ALA A 54 -19.34 -10.40 -10.26
C ALA A 54 -19.67 -8.90 -10.09
N SER A 55 -20.28 -8.53 -8.97
CA SER A 55 -20.61 -7.13 -8.65
C SER A 55 -19.36 -6.25 -8.50
N VAL A 56 -18.31 -6.76 -7.85
CA VAL A 56 -17.03 -6.07 -7.73
C VAL A 56 -16.40 -5.87 -9.11
N ALA A 57 -16.39 -6.90 -9.96
CA ALA A 57 -15.87 -6.80 -11.32
C ALA A 57 -16.63 -5.74 -12.15
N GLU A 58 -17.96 -5.71 -12.06
CA GLU A 58 -18.79 -4.69 -12.70
C GLU A 58 -18.42 -3.27 -12.21
N SER A 59 -18.30 -3.06 -10.90
CA SER A 59 -17.92 -1.75 -10.34
C SER A 59 -16.54 -1.28 -10.81
N MET A 60 -15.60 -2.20 -11.02
CA MET A 60 -14.26 -1.88 -11.53
C MET A 60 -14.31 -1.48 -13.01
N VAL A 61 -15.14 -2.13 -13.81
CA VAL A 61 -15.38 -1.72 -15.20
C VAL A 61 -16.00 -0.33 -15.23
N GLU A 62 -17.00 -0.07 -14.39
CA GLU A 62 -17.60 1.27 -14.30
C GLU A 62 -16.59 2.34 -13.89
N ARG A 63 -15.74 2.07 -12.89
CA ARG A 63 -14.66 2.97 -12.47
C ARG A 63 -13.73 3.29 -13.63
N ALA A 64 -13.32 2.28 -14.38
CA ALA A 64 -12.43 2.45 -15.54
C ALA A 64 -13.04 3.38 -16.60
N LEU A 65 -14.28 3.12 -17.00
CA LEU A 65 -14.97 3.84 -18.08
C LEU A 65 -15.40 5.27 -17.70
N LYS A 66 -15.42 5.60 -16.41
CA LYS A 66 -15.84 6.92 -15.89
C LYS A 66 -14.68 7.68 -15.23
N HIS A 67 -13.44 7.22 -15.39
CA HIS A 67 -12.29 7.79 -14.69
C HIS A 67 -11.96 9.20 -15.21
N PRO A 68 -11.66 10.18 -14.33
CA PRO A 68 -11.41 11.57 -14.76
C PRO A 68 -10.15 11.75 -15.60
N ARG A 69 -9.16 10.84 -15.49
CA ARG A 69 -7.91 10.90 -16.27
C ARG A 69 -8.09 10.63 -17.78
N GLY A 70 -9.23 10.10 -18.21
CA GLY A 70 -9.51 9.94 -19.64
C GLY A 70 -10.37 8.73 -19.97
N ASP A 71 -10.61 8.53 -21.27
CA ASP A 71 -11.38 7.43 -21.83
C ASP A 71 -10.43 6.28 -22.22
N PRO A 72 -10.50 5.11 -21.57
CA PRO A 72 -9.60 4.00 -21.87
C PRO A 72 -9.99 3.26 -23.15
N ASP A 73 -8.99 2.83 -23.93
CA ASP A 73 -9.17 1.94 -25.09
C ASP A 73 -8.92 0.45 -24.76
N ASP A 74 -8.31 0.15 -23.61
CA ASP A 74 -8.13 -1.19 -23.04
C ASP A 74 -8.55 -1.21 -21.58
N VAL A 75 -9.45 -2.14 -21.22
CA VAL A 75 -9.85 -2.43 -19.83
C VAL A 75 -9.76 -3.94 -19.61
N THR A 76 -8.91 -4.35 -18.67
CA THR A 76 -8.74 -5.75 -18.28
C THR A 76 -9.15 -5.94 -16.82
N VAL A 77 -10.12 -6.82 -16.57
CA VAL A 77 -10.45 -7.30 -15.22
C VAL A 77 -9.99 -8.75 -15.10
N THR A 78 -9.18 -9.01 -14.08
CA THR A 78 -8.70 -10.36 -13.72
C THR A 78 -9.37 -10.78 -12.42
N VAL A 79 -10.00 -11.96 -12.45
CA VAL A 79 -10.56 -12.63 -11.26
C VAL A 79 -9.80 -13.92 -11.09
N GLU A 80 -9.13 -14.07 -9.95
CA GLU A 80 -8.34 -15.26 -9.63
C GLU A 80 -8.65 -15.75 -8.22
N ARG A 81 -8.84 -17.06 -8.08
CA ARG A 81 -8.97 -17.68 -6.76
C ARG A 81 -7.61 -17.62 -6.08
N LEU A 82 -7.57 -17.23 -4.80
CA LEU A 82 -6.34 -17.20 -4.03
C LEU A 82 -5.75 -18.62 -3.92
N SER A 83 -4.48 -18.75 -4.31
CA SER A 83 -3.73 -20.01 -4.26
C SER A 83 -2.84 -20.13 -3.02
N ARG A 84 -2.57 -19.00 -2.35
CA ARG A 84 -1.78 -18.89 -1.12
C ARG A 84 -2.69 -18.55 0.06
N GLN A 85 -2.21 -18.82 1.27
CA GLN A 85 -2.91 -18.44 2.50
C GLN A 85 -3.06 -16.92 2.58
N LEU A 86 -4.28 -16.47 2.89
CA LEU A 86 -4.57 -15.06 3.11
C LEU A 86 -4.01 -14.58 4.45
N ARG A 87 -3.09 -13.62 4.43
CA ARG A 87 -2.60 -12.94 5.65
C ARG A 87 -3.56 -11.81 6.01
N ARG A 88 -3.94 -11.73 7.28
CA ARG A 88 -4.73 -10.61 7.81
C ARG A 88 -3.85 -9.74 8.70
N VAL A 89 -3.89 -8.44 8.47
CA VAL A 89 -3.06 -7.46 9.19
C VAL A 89 -3.90 -6.24 9.55
N GLU A 90 -3.51 -5.56 10.62
CA GLU A 90 -4.06 -4.25 10.95
C GLU A 90 -3.44 -3.18 10.05
N ALA A 91 -4.22 -2.15 9.71
CA ALA A 91 -3.71 -0.98 9.00
C ALA A 91 -2.64 -0.29 9.84
N LEU A 92 -1.61 0.24 9.18
CA LEU A 92 -0.66 1.15 9.81
C LEU A 92 -1.43 2.34 10.44
N PRO A 93 -1.04 2.78 11.65
CA PRO A 93 -1.58 4.00 12.22
C PRO A 93 -1.43 5.18 11.24
N VAL A 94 -2.50 5.94 11.01
CA VAL A 94 -2.48 7.06 10.06
C VAL A 94 -2.10 8.34 10.80
N VAL A 95 -0.93 8.89 10.51
CA VAL A 95 -0.46 10.16 11.06
C VAL A 95 -0.47 11.21 9.94
N THR A 96 -1.38 12.18 10.01
CA THR A 96 -1.34 13.33 9.10
C THR A 96 -0.44 14.40 9.70
N VAL A 97 0.65 14.73 9.01
CA VAL A 97 1.62 15.73 9.43
C VAL A 97 1.35 17.03 8.68
N ASP A 98 0.89 18.04 9.40
CA ASP A 98 0.71 19.39 8.86
C ASP A 98 2.08 20.03 8.62
N VAL A 99 2.28 20.48 7.39
CA VAL A 99 3.47 21.19 6.90
C VAL A 99 3.03 22.40 6.09
N ALA A 100 3.87 23.44 6.05
CA ALA A 100 3.59 24.69 5.37
C ALA A 100 3.69 24.56 3.84
N ASP A 101 4.66 23.78 3.37
CA ASP A 101 4.97 23.60 1.95
C ASP A 101 5.70 22.27 1.69
N ALA A 102 6.00 22.01 0.42
CA ALA A 102 6.70 20.80 -0.01
C ALA A 102 8.13 20.70 0.55
N ASP A 103 8.83 21.82 0.76
CA ASP A 103 10.20 21.81 1.29
C ASP A 103 10.21 21.37 2.75
N GLU A 104 9.28 21.88 3.57
CA GLU A 104 9.07 21.40 4.93
C GLU A 104 8.65 19.93 4.95
N GLY A 105 7.71 19.54 4.07
CA GLY A 105 7.28 18.15 3.92
C GLY A 105 8.45 17.20 3.64
N ARG A 106 9.30 17.54 2.67
CA ARG A 106 10.48 16.74 2.30
C ARG A 106 11.49 16.64 3.44
N ARG A 107 11.75 17.74 4.15
CA ARG A 107 12.65 17.73 5.33
C ARG A 107 12.14 16.80 6.43
N VAL A 108 10.84 16.81 6.71
CA VAL A 108 10.23 15.93 7.71
C VAL A 108 10.23 14.47 7.23
N ALA A 109 9.98 14.24 5.95
CA ALA A 109 10.08 12.91 5.34
C ALA A 109 11.50 12.33 5.46
N GLN A 110 12.54 13.14 5.20
CA GLN A 110 13.95 12.74 5.38
C GLN A 110 14.25 12.33 6.83
N GLU A 111 13.80 13.11 7.82
CA GLU A 111 13.99 12.76 9.24
C GLU A 111 13.27 11.45 9.62
N LEU A 112 12.08 11.19 9.09
CA LEU A 112 11.39 9.90 9.29
C LEU A 112 12.16 8.74 8.67
N LEU A 113 12.70 8.93 7.46
CA LEU A 113 13.54 7.92 6.80
C LEU A 113 14.83 7.65 7.58
N ALA A 114 15.48 8.70 8.10
CA ALA A 114 16.65 8.58 8.96
C ALA A 114 16.34 7.76 10.22
N ARG A 115 15.19 8.01 10.88
CA ARG A 115 14.75 7.22 12.05
C ARG A 115 14.41 5.77 11.71
N ALA A 116 14.00 5.48 10.47
CA ALA A 116 13.82 4.13 9.96
C ALA A 116 15.17 3.44 9.61
N GLY A 117 16.30 4.15 9.74
CA GLY A 117 17.65 3.67 9.47
C GLY A 117 18.01 3.73 7.99
N VAL A 118 17.50 4.73 7.26
CA VAL A 118 17.90 5.05 5.88
C VAL A 118 18.81 6.28 5.91
N GLU A 119 20.07 6.11 5.56
CA GLU A 119 21.07 7.20 5.57
C GLU A 119 20.81 8.24 4.46
N ASP A 120 21.30 9.46 4.65
CA ASP A 120 20.99 10.64 3.80
C ASP A 120 21.32 10.45 2.31
N ASP A 121 22.43 9.79 1.99
CA ASP A 121 22.80 9.47 0.61
C ASP A 121 21.83 8.47 -0.02
N ILE A 122 21.33 7.51 0.76
CA ILE A 122 20.34 6.52 0.31
C ILE A 122 18.95 7.15 0.18
N GLN A 123 18.58 8.06 1.09
CA GLN A 123 17.36 8.86 0.95
C GLN A 123 17.38 9.59 -0.39
N THR A 124 18.51 10.24 -0.73
CA THR A 124 18.70 10.95 -2.01
C THR A 124 18.45 10.04 -3.20
N CYS A 125 18.95 8.79 -3.19
CA CYS A 125 18.63 7.81 -4.24
C CYS A 125 17.12 7.56 -4.38
N GLY A 126 16.38 7.50 -3.26
CA GLY A 126 14.92 7.37 -3.27
C GLY A 126 14.23 8.59 -3.89
N PHE A 127 14.64 9.81 -3.52
CA PHE A 127 14.11 11.04 -4.11
C PHE A 127 14.38 11.08 -5.62
N ASP A 128 15.62 10.85 -6.04
CA ASP A 128 16.02 10.87 -7.47
C ASP A 128 15.22 9.87 -8.31
N VAL A 129 14.93 8.69 -7.74
CA VAL A 129 14.13 7.66 -8.40
C VAL A 129 12.69 8.09 -8.61
N ILE A 130 12.09 8.75 -7.61
CA ILE A 130 10.69 9.21 -7.67
C ILE A 130 10.57 10.44 -8.58
N GLU A 131 11.57 11.32 -8.56
CA GLU A 131 11.62 12.50 -9.44
C GLU A 131 12.00 12.15 -10.89
N GLY A 132 12.60 10.98 -11.11
CA GLY A 132 12.98 10.49 -12.44
C GLY A 132 11.85 9.84 -13.23
N ASP A 133 12.10 9.56 -14.51
CA ASP A 133 11.10 9.00 -15.44
C ASP A 133 10.83 7.50 -15.27
N THR A 134 11.61 6.79 -14.46
CA THR A 134 11.64 5.31 -14.48
C THR A 134 10.66 4.62 -13.53
N ALA A 135 10.17 5.32 -12.50
CA ALA A 135 9.42 4.71 -11.39
C ALA A 135 7.88 4.83 -11.48
N ARG A 136 7.32 5.36 -12.57
CA ARG A 136 5.86 5.63 -12.65
C ARG A 136 4.96 4.38 -12.65
N ARG A 137 5.50 3.19 -12.91
CA ARG A 137 4.69 1.95 -13.07
C ARG A 137 4.73 1.00 -11.89
N GLY A 138 5.62 1.18 -10.92
CA GLY A 138 5.84 0.27 -9.80
C GLY A 138 6.85 0.85 -8.82
N ALA A 139 7.13 0.15 -7.73
CA ALA A 139 8.11 0.58 -6.74
C ALA A 139 9.54 0.29 -7.19
N ALA A 140 10.45 1.24 -6.99
CA ALA A 140 11.85 0.90 -6.90
C ALA A 140 12.12 0.20 -5.57
N LEU A 141 12.82 -0.94 -5.63
CA LEU A 141 13.31 -1.61 -4.43
C LEU A 141 14.76 -1.20 -4.23
N ILE A 142 15.08 -0.60 -3.09
CA ILE A 142 16.37 0.04 -2.83
C ILE A 142 17.02 -0.61 -1.60
N ASP A 143 18.29 -0.98 -1.74
CA ASP A 143 19.11 -1.45 -0.61
C ASP A 143 19.42 -0.27 0.33
N ALA A 144 19.06 -0.40 1.61
CA ALA A 144 19.27 0.65 2.61
C ALA A 144 20.76 0.87 2.99
N THR A 145 21.68 0.04 2.48
CA THR A 145 23.13 0.14 2.75
C THR A 145 23.86 1.02 1.74
N ASP A 146 23.54 0.86 0.46
CA ASP A 146 24.33 1.41 -0.64
C ASP A 146 23.48 2.09 -1.74
N GLY A 147 22.15 2.08 -1.59
CA GLY A 147 21.23 2.76 -2.50
C GLY A 147 21.04 2.06 -3.84
N SER A 148 21.59 0.85 -3.99
CA SER A 148 21.46 0.09 -5.21
C SER A 148 20.00 -0.36 -5.45
N ARG A 149 19.62 -0.41 -6.72
CA ARG A 149 18.31 -0.92 -7.16
C ARG A 149 18.34 -2.45 -7.15
N LEU A 150 17.46 -3.03 -6.33
CA LEU A 150 17.31 -4.47 -6.14
C LEU A 150 16.23 -5.08 -7.04
N ASP A 151 15.38 -4.26 -7.65
CA ASP A 151 14.31 -4.77 -8.51
C ASP A 151 14.84 -5.22 -9.89
N PRO A 152 14.40 -6.40 -10.38
CA PRO A 152 15.01 -7.04 -11.56
C PRO A 152 14.71 -6.30 -12.87
N LYS A 153 13.72 -5.40 -12.87
CA LYS A 153 13.29 -4.64 -14.05
C LYS A 153 13.10 -3.16 -13.68
N PRO A 154 14.17 -2.35 -13.64
CA PRO A 154 14.13 -0.97 -13.17
C PRO A 154 13.05 -0.06 -13.79
N ALA A 155 12.78 -0.23 -15.09
CA ALA A 155 11.77 0.55 -15.81
C ALA A 155 10.31 0.11 -15.54
N ARG A 156 10.10 -1.01 -14.84
CA ARG A 156 8.79 -1.50 -14.36
C ARG A 156 8.66 -1.32 -12.86
N GLY A 157 9.73 -1.58 -12.11
CA GLY A 157 9.69 -1.73 -10.65
C GLY A 157 9.01 -3.02 -10.20
N VAL A 158 8.89 -3.16 -8.88
CA VAL A 158 8.11 -4.20 -8.19
C VAL A 158 6.67 -3.70 -8.03
N ARG A 159 5.68 -4.54 -8.32
CA ARG A 159 4.27 -4.20 -8.11
C ARG A 159 3.71 -5.00 -6.95
N ALA A 160 3.44 -4.32 -5.85
CA ALA A 160 2.69 -4.92 -4.76
C ALA A 160 1.25 -5.22 -5.23
N THR A 161 0.83 -6.48 -5.15
CA THR A 161 -0.50 -6.93 -5.61
C THR A 161 -1.05 -8.02 -4.70
N HIS A 162 -2.27 -8.50 -4.94
CA HIS A 162 -3.02 -9.38 -4.04
C HIS A 162 -3.28 -8.70 -2.69
N ILE A 163 -3.71 -7.44 -2.72
CA ILE A 163 -3.97 -6.66 -1.52
C ILE A 163 -5.45 -6.27 -1.52
N GLY A 164 -6.10 -6.44 -0.37
CA GLY A 164 -7.48 -6.03 -0.17
C GLY A 164 -7.68 -5.39 1.20
N THR A 165 -8.85 -4.81 1.40
CA THR A 165 -9.33 -4.34 2.70
C THR A 165 -10.71 -4.93 2.97
N SER A 166 -11.00 -5.28 4.23
CA SER A 166 -12.37 -5.64 4.60
C SER A 166 -13.29 -4.41 4.52
N ASP A 167 -14.59 -4.62 4.31
CA ASP A 167 -15.57 -3.52 4.24
C ASP A 167 -15.58 -2.69 5.53
N ALA A 168 -15.59 -3.35 6.70
CA ALA A 168 -15.55 -2.66 7.98
C ALA A 168 -14.27 -1.84 8.16
N CYS A 169 -13.12 -2.34 7.70
CA CYS A 169 -11.86 -1.62 7.76
C CYS A 169 -11.82 -0.45 6.74
N ARG A 170 -12.39 -0.64 5.55
CA ARG A 170 -12.52 0.41 4.53
C ARG A 170 -13.27 1.60 5.10
N ASP A 171 -14.47 1.35 5.66
CA ASP A 171 -15.34 2.40 6.17
C ASP A 171 -14.70 3.11 7.39
N ALA A 172 -14.03 2.35 8.27
CA ALA A 172 -13.33 2.92 9.42
C ALA A 172 -12.11 3.78 9.03
N LEU A 173 -11.32 3.36 8.03
CA LEU A 173 -10.21 4.16 7.50
C LEU A 173 -10.71 5.44 6.84
N GLU A 174 -11.75 5.36 6.01
CA GLU A 174 -12.31 6.54 5.35
C GLU A 174 -12.86 7.56 6.35
N ALA A 175 -13.53 7.09 7.42
CA ALA A 175 -13.99 7.95 8.50
C ALA A 175 -12.82 8.65 9.22
N LEU A 176 -11.77 7.90 9.59
CA LEU A 176 -10.58 8.44 10.24
C LEU A 176 -9.85 9.47 9.37
N ILE A 177 -9.66 9.16 8.08
CA ILE A 177 -8.99 10.05 7.13
C ILE A 177 -9.80 11.33 6.92
N THR A 178 -11.13 11.21 6.84
CA THR A 178 -12.04 12.37 6.71
C THR A 178 -12.01 13.23 7.98
N GLU A 179 -11.93 12.63 9.17
CA GLU A 179 -11.79 13.36 10.44
C GLU A 179 -10.52 14.22 10.49
N HIS A 180 -9.43 13.78 9.85
CA HIS A 180 -8.21 14.57 9.70
C HIS A 180 -8.36 15.74 8.69
N GLY A 181 -9.53 15.89 8.06
CA GLY A 181 -9.84 16.95 7.09
C GLY A 181 -9.34 16.65 5.68
N VAL A 182 -9.11 15.38 5.33
CA VAL A 182 -8.63 14.98 4.00
C VAL A 182 -9.83 14.72 3.07
N THR A 183 -9.93 15.48 1.99
CA THR A 183 -11.03 15.39 1.01
C THR A 183 -10.91 14.21 0.05
N SER A 184 -9.70 13.69 -0.13
CA SER A 184 -9.37 12.54 -1.00
C SER A 184 -9.27 11.23 -0.20
N ALA A 185 -10.28 10.97 0.64
CA ALA A 185 -10.23 9.87 1.60
C ALA A 185 -10.04 8.50 0.95
N GLU A 186 -10.67 8.26 -0.22
CA GLU A 186 -10.53 7.02 -0.98
C GLU A 186 -9.08 6.80 -1.45
N THR A 187 -8.46 7.79 -2.10
CA THR A 187 -7.07 7.72 -2.57
C THR A 187 -6.10 7.46 -1.42
N VAL A 188 -6.29 8.14 -0.28
CA VAL A 188 -5.46 7.93 0.90
C VAL A 188 -5.69 6.56 1.51
N ARG A 189 -6.93 6.07 1.56
CA ARG A 189 -7.23 4.70 2.02
C ARG A 189 -6.50 3.67 1.15
N GLU A 190 -6.57 3.79 -0.17
CA GLU A 190 -5.86 2.89 -1.09
C GLU A 190 -4.34 2.92 -0.84
N ALA A 191 -3.78 4.11 -0.63
CA ALA A 191 -2.36 4.27 -0.30
C ALA A 191 -1.98 3.66 1.06
N VAL A 192 -2.82 3.81 2.10
CA VAL A 192 -2.61 3.22 3.43
C VAL A 192 -2.66 1.70 3.36
N VAL A 193 -3.63 1.14 2.64
CA VAL A 193 -3.78 -0.32 2.47
C VAL A 193 -2.55 -0.90 1.75
N LEU A 194 -2.10 -0.26 0.68
CA LEU A 194 -0.90 -0.63 -0.06
C LEU A 194 0.37 -0.55 0.80
N ALA A 195 0.58 0.58 1.47
CA ALA A 195 1.72 0.82 2.34
C ALA A 195 1.76 -0.15 3.53
N THR A 196 0.59 -0.50 4.07
CA THR A 196 0.45 -1.50 5.13
C THR A 196 0.97 -2.86 4.66
N ALA A 197 0.58 -3.31 3.48
CA ALA A 197 1.07 -4.58 2.93
C ALA A 197 2.59 -4.56 2.69
N ILE A 198 3.11 -3.44 2.18
CA ILE A 198 4.56 -3.24 1.93
C ILE A 198 5.37 -3.24 3.23
N ALA A 199 4.90 -2.54 4.26
CA ALA A 199 5.55 -2.49 5.58
C ALA A 199 5.59 -3.87 6.27
N HIS A 200 4.66 -4.77 5.93
CA HIS A 200 4.62 -6.15 6.42
C HIS A 200 5.40 -7.16 5.55
N ALA A 201 6.05 -6.70 4.47
CA ALA A 201 6.99 -7.51 3.71
C ALA A 201 8.32 -7.66 4.48
N PRO A 202 9.02 -8.80 4.35
CA PRO A 202 10.26 -9.04 5.08
C PRO A 202 11.31 -7.95 4.81
N GLY A 203 11.97 -7.46 5.86
CA GLY A 203 13.09 -6.54 5.73
C GLY A 203 12.73 -5.11 5.28
N THR A 204 11.46 -4.77 5.05
CA THR A 204 11.06 -3.39 4.75
C THR A 204 11.41 -2.46 5.92
N ARG A 205 12.17 -1.40 5.64
CA ARG A 205 12.49 -0.33 6.60
C ARG A 205 11.52 0.84 6.48
N ALA A 206 11.33 1.28 5.24
CA ALA A 206 10.45 2.40 4.95
C ALA A 206 10.00 2.37 3.49
N GLU A 207 9.00 3.18 3.21
CA GLU A 207 8.53 3.51 1.89
C GLU A 207 8.37 5.02 1.78
N LEU A 208 8.82 5.60 0.67
CA LEU A 208 8.60 7.00 0.30
C LEU A 208 7.76 7.03 -0.97
N CYS A 209 6.71 7.84 -1.00
CA CYS A 209 5.82 7.94 -2.15
C CYS A 209 5.17 9.32 -2.26
N TRP A 210 5.01 9.80 -3.49
CA TRP A 210 4.03 10.83 -3.82
C TRP A 210 3.46 10.60 -5.23
N SER A 211 2.31 11.20 -5.49
CA SER A 211 1.55 10.98 -6.72
C SER A 211 2.24 11.57 -7.94
N ASP A 212 2.07 10.94 -9.10
CA ASP A 212 2.41 11.48 -10.41
C ASP A 212 1.31 12.39 -10.98
N ASP A 213 0.17 12.51 -10.27
CA ASP A 213 -0.95 13.36 -10.67
C ASP A 213 -0.63 14.85 -10.47
N PRO A 214 -0.67 15.70 -11.50
CA PRO A 214 -0.41 17.14 -11.34
C PRO A 214 -1.42 17.85 -10.41
N ASP A 215 -2.60 17.27 -10.18
CA ASP A 215 -3.63 17.82 -9.29
C ASP A 215 -3.55 17.23 -7.86
N TYR A 216 -2.49 16.48 -7.53
CA TYR A 216 -2.33 15.82 -6.23
C TYR A 216 -0.89 15.92 -5.67
N ASP A 217 -0.65 16.93 -4.84
CA ASP A 217 0.69 17.23 -4.29
C ASP A 217 1.06 16.39 -3.05
N ALA A 218 0.07 15.72 -2.47
CA ALA A 218 0.24 14.94 -1.26
C ALA A 218 1.08 13.68 -1.49
N GLY A 219 1.76 13.27 -0.42
CA GLY A 219 2.55 12.05 -0.41
C GLY A 219 2.67 11.51 1.01
N TYR A 220 3.56 10.55 1.20
CA TYR A 220 3.77 9.92 2.49
C TYR A 220 5.16 9.30 2.64
N VAL A 221 5.50 9.08 3.91
CA VAL A 221 6.48 8.08 4.33
C VAL A 221 5.73 7.01 5.12
N ALA A 222 5.96 5.74 4.83
CA ALA A 222 5.45 4.64 5.65
C ALA A 222 6.62 3.86 6.25
N THR A 223 6.44 3.42 7.49
CA THR A 223 7.37 2.55 8.22
C THR A 223 6.56 1.43 8.86
N PRO A 224 7.19 0.39 9.43
CA PRO A 224 6.48 -0.59 10.24
C PRO A 224 5.65 0.02 11.39
N ASP A 225 5.99 1.23 11.85
CA ASP A 225 5.33 1.89 12.97
C ASP A 225 4.08 2.68 12.57
N ALA A 226 4.09 3.35 11.41
CA ALA A 226 2.98 4.19 10.95
C ALA A 226 3.05 4.60 9.47
N TYR A 227 1.92 5.07 8.96
CA TYR A 227 1.78 5.78 7.69
C TYR A 227 1.72 7.29 7.96
N TYR A 228 2.78 8.01 7.59
CA TYR A 228 2.91 9.45 7.77
C TYR A 228 2.52 10.19 6.49
N ARG A 229 1.31 10.75 6.47
CA ARG A 229 0.79 11.52 5.34
C ARG A 229 1.26 12.97 5.41
N PHE A 230 1.69 13.50 4.28
CA PHE A 230 1.99 14.91 4.08
C PHE A 230 1.02 15.52 3.06
N PRO A 231 0.40 16.67 3.34
CA PRO A 231 -0.41 17.40 2.37
C PRO A 231 0.35 17.83 1.11
N ALA A 232 1.68 18.03 1.21
CA ALA A 232 2.55 18.40 0.10
C ALA A 232 3.94 17.74 0.25
N LEU A 233 4.36 16.96 -0.76
CA LEU A 233 5.76 16.48 -0.93
C LEU A 233 6.36 16.88 -2.29
N LYS A 234 5.58 17.52 -3.15
CA LYS A 234 6.04 18.06 -4.43
C LYS A 234 5.45 19.45 -4.69
N PRO A 235 6.08 20.26 -5.56
CA PRO A 235 5.49 21.51 -6.01
C PRO A 235 4.16 21.29 -6.76
N GLU A 236 3.26 22.28 -6.69
CA GLU A 236 1.99 22.25 -7.42
C GLU A 236 2.21 21.99 -8.93
N SER A 237 1.35 21.18 -9.54
CA SER A 237 1.41 20.81 -10.96
C SER A 237 2.63 20.00 -11.40
N ALA A 238 3.52 19.60 -10.49
CA ALA A 238 4.61 18.69 -10.80
C ALA A 238 4.06 17.32 -11.22
N THR A 239 4.64 16.73 -12.26
CA THR A 239 4.18 15.46 -12.87
C THR A 239 5.04 14.27 -12.48
N GLU A 240 6.13 14.54 -11.78
CA GLU A 240 7.04 13.57 -11.22
C GLU A 240 6.43 12.93 -9.97
N GLY A 241 6.57 11.62 -9.86
CA GLY A 241 5.93 10.81 -8.84
C GLY A 241 6.29 9.34 -9.00
N GLY A 242 5.99 8.57 -7.97
CA GLY A 242 6.50 7.22 -7.85
C GLY A 242 6.70 6.79 -6.41
N ARG A 243 7.42 5.68 -6.27
CA ARG A 243 7.52 4.93 -5.01
C ARG A 243 8.91 4.32 -4.85
N ALA A 244 9.51 4.52 -3.69
CA ALA A 244 10.76 3.89 -3.29
C ALA A 244 10.52 3.08 -2.01
N ILE A 245 10.87 1.79 -2.05
CA ILE A 245 10.82 0.89 -0.89
C ILE A 245 12.26 0.61 -0.48
N PHE A 246 12.60 0.97 0.76
CA PHE A 246 13.91 0.74 1.34
C PHE A 246 13.89 -0.56 2.14
N VAL A 247 14.79 -1.49 1.81
CA VAL A 247 14.91 -2.78 2.50
C VAL A 247 16.24 -2.92 3.22
N ALA A 248 16.23 -3.66 4.31
CA ALA A 248 17.42 -3.92 5.12
C ALA A 248 18.54 -4.60 4.29
N PRO A 249 19.83 -4.36 4.63
CA PRO A 249 21.00 -4.93 3.94
C PRO A 249 20.96 -6.46 3.77
N ASP A 250 20.36 -7.15 4.74
CA ASP A 250 20.29 -8.60 4.83
C ASP A 250 18.91 -9.16 4.44
N ALA A 251 18.05 -8.31 3.86
CA ALA A 251 16.73 -8.73 3.42
C ALA A 251 16.83 -9.79 2.30
N PRO A 252 16.08 -10.90 2.38
CA PRO A 252 16.04 -11.91 1.32
C PRO A 252 15.27 -11.36 0.11
N VAL A 253 15.96 -10.63 -0.79
CA VAL A 253 15.35 -9.85 -1.88
C VAL A 253 14.32 -10.63 -2.70
N ASP A 254 14.63 -11.87 -3.08
CA ASP A 254 13.69 -12.71 -3.83
C ASP A 254 12.41 -13.02 -3.04
N GLU A 255 12.51 -13.24 -1.72
CA GLU A 255 11.35 -13.44 -0.84
C GLU A 255 10.57 -12.15 -0.64
N VAL A 256 11.24 -10.99 -0.59
CA VAL A 256 10.57 -9.69 -0.53
C VAL A 256 9.76 -9.45 -1.79
N ILE A 257 10.36 -9.65 -2.96
CA ILE A 257 9.67 -9.48 -4.25
C ILE A 257 8.52 -10.48 -4.38
N ASP A 258 8.73 -11.76 -4.06
CA ASP A 258 7.67 -12.77 -4.07
C ASP A 258 6.52 -12.41 -3.12
N CYS A 259 6.85 -11.91 -1.92
CA CYS A 259 5.86 -11.44 -0.96
C CYS A 259 5.05 -10.28 -1.54
N LEU A 260 5.71 -9.25 -2.07
CA LEU A 260 5.04 -8.08 -2.63
C LEU A 260 4.17 -8.45 -3.84
N GLU A 261 4.67 -9.26 -4.77
CA GLU A 261 3.96 -9.55 -6.01
C GLU A 261 2.88 -10.63 -5.88
N THR A 262 2.95 -11.53 -4.88
CA THR A 262 2.08 -12.72 -4.86
C THR A 262 1.45 -13.11 -3.53
N GLN A 263 1.93 -12.62 -2.38
CA GLN A 263 1.38 -13.03 -1.08
C GLN A 263 0.09 -12.26 -0.78
N PRO A 264 -1.08 -12.93 -0.64
CA PRO A 264 -2.33 -12.23 -0.39
C PRO A 264 -2.35 -11.62 1.01
N VAL A 265 -2.72 -10.34 1.08
CA VAL A 265 -2.86 -9.56 2.31
C VAL A 265 -4.22 -8.87 2.34
N LEU A 266 -5.01 -9.13 3.40
CA LEU A 266 -6.24 -8.42 3.70
C LEU A 266 -6.03 -7.53 4.92
N VAL A 267 -6.08 -6.22 4.72
CA VAL A 267 -6.11 -5.25 5.82
C VAL A 267 -7.49 -5.29 6.47
N ASN A 268 -7.55 -5.65 7.74
CA ASN A 268 -8.82 -6.04 8.39
C ASN A 268 -9.12 -5.33 9.71
N GLY A 269 -8.37 -4.29 10.05
CA GLY A 269 -8.57 -3.51 11.26
C GLY A 269 -7.87 -2.15 11.18
N VAL A 270 -8.31 -1.21 12.03
CA VAL A 270 -7.74 0.14 12.13
C VAL A 270 -7.17 0.31 13.54
N SER A 271 -5.85 0.55 13.61
CA SER A 271 -5.11 0.74 14.86
C SER A 271 -5.23 2.16 15.42
N GLY A 272 -5.67 3.12 14.59
CA GLY A 272 -5.95 4.51 14.97
C GLY A 272 -5.24 5.50 14.05
N GLY A 273 -5.33 6.78 14.42
CA GLY A 273 -4.64 7.84 13.70
C GLY A 273 -4.68 9.16 14.45
N ARG A 274 -3.85 10.10 14.03
CA ARG A 274 -3.80 11.45 14.57
C ARG A 274 -3.38 12.45 13.51
N LYS A 275 -3.77 13.71 13.72
CA LYS A 275 -3.27 14.86 12.99
C LYS A 275 -2.37 15.69 13.90
N ILE A 276 -1.15 15.99 13.45
CA ILE A 276 -0.12 16.66 14.24
C ILE A 276 0.66 17.65 13.36
N THR A 277 1.39 18.58 13.97
CA THR A 277 2.37 19.42 13.25
C THR A 277 3.73 18.72 13.19
N ALA A 278 4.61 19.18 12.28
CA ALA A 278 5.98 18.71 12.19
C ALA A 278 6.75 18.80 13.53
N ASP A 279 6.57 19.89 14.29
CA ASP A 279 7.24 20.08 15.59
C ASP A 279 6.78 19.05 16.63
N MET A 280 5.49 18.70 16.64
CA MET A 280 4.94 17.71 17.58
C MET A 280 5.38 16.28 17.26
N LEU A 281 5.72 16.00 16.00
CA LEU A 281 6.18 14.67 15.58
C LEU A 281 7.54 14.31 16.19
N PHE A 282 8.40 15.31 16.43
CA PHE A 282 9.78 15.13 16.88
C PHE A 282 10.09 15.76 18.25
N GLY A 283 9.13 16.45 18.87
CA GLY A 283 9.28 17.02 20.20
C GLY A 283 9.40 15.98 21.32
N ASP A 284 9.89 16.43 22.48
CA ASP A 284 10.18 15.61 23.68
C ASP A 284 8.95 14.91 24.30
N ASP A 285 7.73 15.18 23.85
CA ASP A 285 6.49 14.49 24.25
C ASP A 285 6.27 13.19 23.45
N GLY A 286 7.38 12.49 23.17
CA GLY A 286 7.42 11.28 22.36
C GLY A 286 6.49 10.18 22.89
N PHE A 287 5.77 9.55 21.95
CA PHE A 287 5.15 8.22 22.04
C PHE A 287 5.03 7.64 23.48
N THR A 288 3.91 7.96 24.14
CA THR A 288 3.30 7.05 25.13
C THR A 288 2.06 6.42 24.54
#